data_AF-A0A7W1NWQ9-F1
#
_entry.id   AF-A0A7W1NWQ9-F1
#
_cell.length_a   1.000
_cell.length_b   1.000
_cell.length_c   1.000
_cell.angle_alpha   90.00
_cell.angle_beta   90.00
_cell.angle_gamma   90.00
#
_symmetry.space_group_name_H-M   'P 1'
#
loop_
_entity.id
_entity.type
_entity.pdbx_description
1 polymer ?
#
loop_
_entity_poly.entity_id
_entity_poly.type
_entity_poly.pdbx_seq_one_letter_code
_entity_poly.pdbx_strand_id
1 'polypeptide(L)'
;MGVEEVGKSEVKGAVTSGPVYRGTPEDGSNIYQLGPAYLDVCADIHPREVQNFISAVGEEFAVTMSSAVAVCDYIDPSLSAAPYPMLQPILLASRKSCHSKGNWYLQAGDHHYRFSIFSHTPDWRDGRKPAVAANHDLYAVVAAEPLSDAQLPPIKSFASVSADNIMITAIKKGEDDDSVIVRVVEIDGKDTNAEIQLNFPVQAVKHTNLIEEDERPMQFEVDKLSVSVGHHAIETFKFLPG
;
A
#
# COMPACT_ATOMS: atom_id res chain seq x y z
N MET A 1 -3.66 0.96 -7.71
CA MET A 1 -2.53 0.99 -6.76
C MET A 1 -1.26 0.78 -7.56
N GLY A 2 -0.17 1.47 -7.23
CA GLY A 2 1.05 1.49 -8.04
C GLY A 2 2.07 2.46 -7.44
N VAL A 3 3.24 2.56 -8.08
CA VAL A 3 4.19 3.64 -7.80
C VAL A 3 3.82 4.86 -8.61
N GLU A 4 3.73 6.02 -7.96
CA GLU A 4 3.58 7.29 -8.65
C GLU A 4 4.95 7.78 -9.12
N GLU A 5 5.11 7.93 -10.44
CA GLU A 5 6.27 8.58 -11.04
C GLU A 5 5.97 10.07 -11.24
N VAL A 6 6.62 10.91 -10.43
CA VAL A 6 6.54 12.37 -10.49
C VAL A 6 6.83 12.87 -11.91
N GLY A 7 5.98 13.76 -12.42
CA GLY A 7 6.02 14.30 -13.77
C GLY A 7 5.42 13.40 -14.85
N LYS A 8 5.00 12.17 -14.53
CA LYS A 8 4.53 11.18 -15.52
C LYS A 8 3.14 10.63 -15.23
N SER A 9 2.92 10.11 -14.02
CA SER A 9 1.71 9.33 -13.68
C SER A 9 0.80 10.03 -12.68
N GLU A 10 1.02 11.33 -12.44
CA GLU A 10 0.22 12.12 -11.51
C GLU A 10 -1.23 12.26 -11.96
N VAL A 11 -2.13 12.32 -10.99
CA VAL A 11 -3.53 12.66 -11.26
C VAL A 11 -3.59 14.07 -11.83
N LYS A 12 -4.24 14.21 -12.99
CA LYS A 12 -4.39 15.49 -13.66
C LYS A 12 -5.51 16.32 -13.02
N GLY A 13 -5.31 17.63 -12.92
CA GLY A 13 -6.33 18.58 -12.47
C GLY A 13 -6.21 18.96 -11.00
N ALA A 14 -7.24 19.61 -10.49
CA ALA A 14 -7.33 20.05 -9.09
C ALA A 14 -7.91 18.94 -8.19
N VAL A 15 -7.64 19.02 -6.88
CA VAL A 15 -8.17 18.07 -5.87
C VAL A 15 -9.69 17.96 -5.93
N THR A 16 -10.36 19.08 -6.20
CA THR A 16 -11.80 19.14 -6.41
C THR A 16 -12.13 19.89 -7.70
N SER A 17 -13.17 19.46 -8.40
CA SER A 17 -13.69 20.12 -9.61
C SER A 17 -14.99 20.89 -9.38
N GLY A 18 -15.36 21.19 -8.12
CA GLY A 18 -16.65 21.81 -7.78
C GLY A 18 -16.69 22.45 -6.38
N PRO A 19 -17.80 23.15 -6.04
CA PRO A 19 -17.94 23.80 -4.75
C PRO A 19 -17.93 22.78 -3.61
N VAL A 20 -17.10 23.00 -2.60
CA VAL A 20 -17.13 22.22 -1.36
C VAL A 20 -18.15 22.87 -0.44
N TYR A 21 -19.06 22.06 0.09
CA TYR A 21 -20.16 22.52 0.94
C TYR A 21 -19.77 22.33 2.42
N ARG A 22 -19.92 23.36 3.26
CA ARG A 22 -19.62 23.30 4.71
C ARG A 22 -20.87 23.55 5.58
N GLY A 23 -20.93 22.79 6.68
CA GLY A 23 -21.79 23.03 7.85
C GLY A 23 -23.12 22.27 7.87
N THR A 24 -23.64 22.04 9.07
CA THR A 24 -25.09 22.03 9.35
C THR A 24 -25.49 23.48 9.61
N PRO A 25 -26.48 24.05 8.92
CA PRO A 25 -26.83 25.45 9.13
C PRO A 25 -27.34 25.69 10.55
N GLU A 26 -26.81 26.71 11.23
CA GLU A 26 -27.26 27.13 12.58
C GLU A 26 -28.73 27.62 12.56
N ASP A 27 -29.28 27.89 11.36
CA ASP A 27 -30.64 28.37 11.12
C ASP A 27 -31.65 27.26 10.75
N GLY A 28 -31.22 25.99 10.70
CA GLY A 28 -32.08 24.87 10.33
C GLY A 28 -32.46 24.80 8.84
N SER A 29 -31.89 25.65 7.99
CA SER A 29 -31.99 25.49 6.54
C SER A 29 -31.19 24.26 6.10
N ASN A 30 -31.61 23.54 5.05
CA ASN A 30 -30.80 22.47 4.45
C ASN A 30 -29.80 23.02 3.42
N ILE A 31 -29.36 24.27 3.59
CA ILE A 31 -28.52 24.98 2.62
C ILE A 31 -27.08 25.00 3.13
N TYR A 32 -26.26 24.12 2.59
CA TYR A 32 -24.83 24.14 2.84
C TYR A 32 -24.19 25.42 2.29
N GLN A 33 -23.34 26.08 3.07
CA GLN A 33 -22.58 27.24 2.60
C GLN A 33 -21.43 26.80 1.68
N LEU A 34 -21.09 27.61 0.69
CA LEU A 34 -19.84 27.41 -0.07
C LEU A 34 -18.65 27.54 0.88
N GLY A 35 -17.99 26.42 1.16
CA GLY A 35 -16.68 26.37 1.79
C GLY A 35 -15.56 26.57 0.76
N PRO A 36 -14.32 26.81 1.23
CA PRO A 36 -13.17 26.85 0.34
C PRO A 36 -13.04 25.50 -0.36
N ALA A 37 -13.13 25.51 -1.69
CA ALA A 37 -12.78 24.35 -2.48
C ALA A 37 -11.27 24.11 -2.40
N TYR A 38 -10.86 22.84 -2.30
CA TYR A 38 -9.45 22.48 -2.45
C TYR A 38 -9.16 22.53 -3.96
N LEU A 39 -8.75 23.71 -4.42
CA LEU A 39 -8.48 24.00 -5.83
C LEU A 39 -7.01 23.77 -6.20
N ASP A 40 -6.20 23.33 -5.25
CA ASP A 40 -4.80 23.00 -5.48
C ASP A 40 -4.69 21.95 -6.58
N VAL A 41 -3.73 22.15 -7.49
CA VAL A 41 -3.42 21.20 -8.56
C VAL A 41 -2.77 19.98 -7.93
N CYS A 42 -3.24 18.77 -8.24
CA CYS A 42 -2.76 17.53 -7.63
C CYS A 42 -1.24 17.36 -7.78
N ALA A 43 -0.67 17.76 -8.93
CA ALA A 43 0.77 17.73 -9.19
C ALA A 43 1.58 18.70 -8.31
N ASP A 44 0.95 19.74 -7.76
CA ASP A 44 1.61 20.76 -6.94
C ASP A 44 1.45 20.49 -5.43
N ILE A 45 0.87 19.35 -5.04
CA ILE A 45 0.64 19.00 -3.63
C ILE A 45 1.92 18.47 -2.99
N HIS A 46 2.32 19.14 -1.91
CA HIS A 46 3.46 18.77 -1.06
C HIS A 46 3.15 18.99 0.42
N PRO A 47 3.65 18.13 1.33
CA PRO A 47 4.30 16.85 1.06
C PRO A 47 3.29 15.82 0.53
N ARG A 48 3.76 14.68 0.01
CA ARG A 48 2.91 13.61 -0.54
C ARG A 48 2.82 12.41 0.36
N GLU A 49 1.67 11.73 0.31
CA GLU A 49 1.49 10.46 0.99
C GLU A 49 2.45 9.42 0.43
N VAL A 50 3.07 8.66 1.32
CA VAL A 50 3.91 7.52 0.97
C VAL A 50 3.48 6.34 1.83
N GLN A 51 3.42 5.15 1.22
CA GLN A 51 3.16 3.93 1.98
C GLN A 51 4.48 3.28 2.41
N ASN A 52 5.26 2.79 1.44
CA ASN A 52 6.38 1.91 1.74
C ASN A 52 7.74 2.50 1.43
N PHE A 53 7.87 3.34 0.41
CA PHE A 53 9.17 3.86 -0.01
C PHE A 53 9.04 5.07 -0.94
N ILE A 54 10.14 5.80 -1.05
CA ILE A 54 10.38 6.81 -2.09
C ILE A 54 11.72 6.49 -2.76
N SER A 55 11.80 6.71 -4.09
CA SER A 55 13.00 6.41 -4.87
C SER A 55 13.36 7.58 -5.77
N ALA A 56 14.65 7.91 -5.83
CA ALA A 56 15.24 8.80 -6.83
C ALA A 56 16.00 7.95 -7.86
N VAL A 57 15.64 8.06 -9.13
CA VAL A 57 16.21 7.26 -10.23
C VAL A 57 17.01 8.17 -11.16
N GLY A 58 18.32 7.94 -11.26
CA GLY A 58 19.21 8.61 -12.20
C GLY A 58 19.56 7.74 -13.41
N GLU A 59 20.55 8.15 -14.20
CA GLU A 59 20.98 7.42 -15.40
C GLU A 59 21.79 6.16 -15.08
N GLU A 60 22.62 6.20 -14.03
CA GLU A 60 23.55 5.12 -13.68
C GLU A 60 23.04 4.23 -12.55
N PHE A 61 22.32 4.81 -11.60
CA PHE A 61 21.81 4.12 -10.41
C PHE A 61 20.54 4.80 -9.89
N ALA A 62 19.86 4.10 -9.01
CA ALA A 62 18.77 4.64 -8.21
C ALA A 62 19.08 4.50 -6.72
N VAL A 63 18.46 5.36 -5.92
CA VAL A 63 18.49 5.31 -4.45
C VAL A 63 17.06 5.20 -3.96
N THR A 64 16.78 4.16 -3.18
CA THR A 64 15.49 3.97 -2.52
C THR A 64 15.64 4.14 -1.01
N MET A 65 14.68 4.83 -0.41
CA MET A 65 14.49 4.91 1.03
C MET A 65 13.15 4.27 1.40
N SER A 66 13.16 3.24 2.26
CA SER A 66 11.93 2.72 2.86
C SER A 66 11.29 3.81 3.73
N SER A 67 9.97 3.82 3.87
CA SER A 67 9.24 4.80 4.69
C SER A 67 8.51 4.13 5.84
N ALA A 68 8.74 4.63 7.05
CA ALA A 68 7.91 4.35 8.22
C ALA A 68 6.97 5.52 8.58
N VAL A 69 6.89 6.53 7.71
CA VAL A 69 6.06 7.72 7.90
C VAL A 69 4.99 7.81 6.82
N ALA A 70 3.90 8.53 7.10
CA ALA A 70 2.78 8.68 6.19
C ALA A 70 3.08 9.60 5.00
N VAL A 71 4.06 10.50 5.12
CA VAL A 71 4.32 11.53 4.11
C VAL A 71 5.81 11.78 3.89
N CYS A 72 6.18 11.94 2.63
CA CYS A 72 7.51 12.36 2.19
C CYS A 72 7.40 13.56 1.25
N ASP A 73 8.48 14.30 1.15
CA ASP A 73 8.69 15.31 0.13
C ASP A 73 9.88 14.94 -0.77
N TYR A 74 9.86 15.46 -1.98
CA TYR A 74 10.95 15.35 -2.95
C TYR A 74 11.48 16.70 -3.42
N ILE A 75 10.89 17.79 -2.91
CA ILE A 75 11.38 19.16 -3.08
C ILE A 75 11.96 19.63 -1.75
N ASP A 76 13.03 20.43 -1.81
CA ASP A 76 13.55 21.16 -0.66
C ASP A 76 12.74 22.47 -0.47
N PRO A 77 11.95 22.60 0.62
CA PRO A 77 11.12 23.78 0.85
C PRO A 77 11.91 24.97 1.47
N SER A 78 13.22 24.85 1.65
CA SER A 78 14.04 25.89 2.26
C SER A 78 14.26 27.10 1.35
N LEU A 79 14.69 28.22 1.94
CA LEU A 79 15.05 29.44 1.18
C LEU A 79 16.26 29.24 0.26
N SER A 80 17.01 28.16 0.44
CA SER A 80 18.17 27.79 -0.38
C SER A 80 17.98 26.38 -0.91
N ALA A 81 16.86 26.19 -1.61
CA ALA A 81 16.41 24.90 -2.10
C ALA A 81 17.48 24.17 -2.91
N ALA A 82 17.69 22.90 -2.56
CA ALA A 82 18.51 21.99 -3.36
C ALA A 82 18.00 21.93 -4.82
N PRO A 83 18.89 22.02 -5.83
CA PRO A 83 18.50 21.97 -7.25
C PRO A 83 18.27 20.54 -7.75
N TYR A 84 18.21 19.54 -6.86
CA TYR A 84 18.08 18.12 -7.16
C TYR A 84 17.01 17.48 -6.26
N PRO A 85 16.42 16.34 -6.68
CA PRO A 85 15.42 15.65 -5.87
C PRO A 85 15.95 15.26 -4.49
N MET A 86 15.09 15.40 -3.48
CA MET A 86 15.36 14.98 -2.11
C MET A 86 14.55 13.73 -1.78
N LEU A 87 15.01 12.92 -0.81
CA LEU A 87 14.19 11.88 -0.19
C LEU A 87 13.91 12.34 1.25
N GLN A 88 12.85 13.12 1.45
CA GLN A 88 12.63 13.85 2.70
C GLN A 88 11.41 13.32 3.46
N PRO A 89 11.57 12.43 4.46
CA PRO A 89 10.45 11.98 5.28
C PRO A 89 10.03 13.09 6.25
N ILE A 90 8.73 13.34 6.37
CA ILE A 90 8.22 14.25 7.41
C ILE A 90 8.05 13.44 8.69
N LEU A 91 9.02 13.58 9.60
CA LEU A 91 9.06 12.80 10.83
C LEU A 91 7.93 13.18 11.77
N LEU A 92 7.72 14.47 11.99
CA LEU A 92 6.74 14.98 12.96
C LEU A 92 6.16 16.30 12.48
N ALA A 93 4.87 16.52 12.74
CA ALA A 93 4.20 17.77 12.41
C ALA A 93 3.12 18.10 13.45
N SER A 94 3.44 18.98 14.40
CA SER A 94 2.45 19.49 15.34
C SER A 94 1.47 20.42 14.60
N ARG A 95 0.17 20.10 14.67
CA ARG A 95 -0.89 20.85 13.97
C ARG A 95 -1.96 21.29 14.96
N LYS A 96 -2.67 22.37 14.63
CA LYS A 96 -3.94 22.71 15.28
C LYS A 96 -5.06 22.02 14.52
N SER A 97 -6.04 21.51 15.25
CA SER A 97 -7.26 20.97 14.63
C SER A 97 -7.87 21.98 13.64
N CYS A 98 -8.36 21.47 12.51
CA CYS A 98 -9.12 22.25 11.53
C CYS A 98 -10.50 22.67 12.07
N HIS A 99 -10.92 22.12 13.21
CA HIS A 99 -12.08 22.57 13.95
C HIS A 99 -11.72 23.76 14.86
N SER A 100 -12.54 24.82 14.86
CA SER A 100 -12.25 26.08 15.56
C SER A 100 -12.08 25.94 17.08
N LYS A 101 -12.79 24.98 17.68
CA LYS A 101 -12.67 24.61 19.11
C LYS A 101 -11.72 23.43 19.35
N GLY A 102 -11.04 22.94 18.32
CA GLY A 102 -10.22 21.75 18.41
C GLY A 102 -8.86 22.03 19.06
N ASN A 103 -8.29 20.98 19.62
CA ASN A 103 -7.04 21.04 20.37
C ASN A 103 -5.81 21.12 19.44
N TRP A 104 -4.65 21.40 20.05
CA TRP A 104 -3.35 21.19 19.42
C TRP A 104 -2.97 19.71 19.48
N TYR A 105 -2.50 19.18 18.35
CA TYR A 105 -1.84 17.88 18.28
C TYR A 105 -0.35 18.10 18.57
N LEU A 106 -0.01 18.18 19.87
CA LEU A 106 1.35 18.50 20.30
C LEU A 106 2.34 17.34 20.10
N GLN A 107 1.86 16.11 19.96
CA GLN A 107 2.67 14.90 19.74
C GLN A 107 3.84 14.76 20.73
N ALA A 108 3.60 14.98 22.03
CA ALA A 108 4.63 14.83 23.06
C ALA A 108 4.99 13.35 23.31
N GLY A 109 6.20 13.11 23.82
CA GLY A 109 6.73 11.78 24.13
C GLY A 109 7.86 11.35 23.20
N ASP A 110 8.30 10.10 23.35
CA ASP A 110 9.38 9.53 22.55
C ASP A 110 8.88 9.04 21.20
N HIS A 111 9.63 9.35 20.14
CA HIS A 111 9.31 8.94 18.77
C HIS A 111 10.47 8.15 18.19
N HIS A 112 10.14 7.06 17.50
CA HIS A 112 11.12 6.17 16.89
C HIS A 112 10.75 5.97 15.42
N TYR A 113 11.68 6.31 14.53
CA TYR A 113 11.51 6.16 13.09
C TYR A 113 12.62 5.26 12.55
N ARG A 114 12.26 4.29 11.71
CA ARG A 114 13.20 3.35 11.09
C ARG A 114 13.11 3.47 9.58
N PHE A 115 14.25 3.66 8.94
CA PHE A 115 14.38 3.77 7.50
C PHE A 115 15.53 2.87 7.03
N SER A 116 15.43 2.34 5.82
CA SER A 116 16.54 1.69 5.11
C SER A 116 16.82 2.49 3.85
N ILE A 117 18.09 2.82 3.61
CA ILE A 117 18.54 3.55 2.42
C ILE A 117 19.56 2.67 1.70
N PHE A 118 19.35 2.45 0.41
CA PHE A 118 20.24 1.62 -0.39
C PHE A 118 20.18 2.03 -1.87
N SER A 119 21.27 1.76 -2.59
CA SER A 119 21.38 1.98 -4.02
C SER A 119 21.15 0.70 -4.81
N HIS A 120 20.63 0.82 -6.02
CA HIS A 120 20.41 -0.28 -6.95
C HIS A 120 20.50 0.21 -8.40
N THR A 121 20.30 -0.70 -9.34
CA THR A 121 20.15 -0.40 -10.76
C THR A 121 19.07 0.67 -11.00
N PRO A 122 19.17 1.47 -12.08
CA PRO A 122 18.32 2.64 -12.33
C PRO A 122 16.88 2.27 -12.74
N ASP A 123 16.20 1.47 -11.93
CA ASP A 123 14.77 1.15 -11.99
C ASP A 123 14.24 1.06 -10.56
N TRP A 124 13.15 1.77 -10.26
CA TRP A 124 12.53 1.73 -8.93
C TRP A 124 12.06 0.33 -8.54
N ARG A 125 11.75 -0.53 -9.53
CA ARG A 125 11.26 -1.89 -9.33
C ARG A 125 12.24 -2.76 -8.55
N ASP A 126 13.53 -2.52 -8.77
CA ASP A 126 14.61 -3.24 -8.10
C ASP A 126 14.72 -2.86 -6.61
N GLY A 127 14.30 -1.64 -6.25
CA GLY A 127 14.27 -1.18 -4.87
C GLY A 127 12.99 -1.50 -4.10
N ARG A 128 11.88 -1.80 -4.79
CA ARG A 128 10.57 -2.02 -4.17
C ARG A 128 10.58 -3.14 -3.12
N LYS A 129 10.97 -4.36 -3.51
CA LYS A 129 10.90 -5.55 -2.63
C LYS A 129 11.70 -5.34 -1.32
N PRO A 130 12.99 -4.94 -1.35
CA PRO A 130 13.73 -4.68 -0.12
C PRO A 130 13.15 -3.53 0.71
N ALA A 131 12.63 -2.46 0.09
CA ALA A 131 12.04 -1.35 0.83
C ALA A 131 10.73 -1.72 1.53
N VAL A 132 9.85 -2.47 0.85
CA VAL A 132 8.63 -3.03 1.46
C VAL A 132 9.02 -3.99 2.58
N ALA A 133 9.98 -4.90 2.35
CA ALA A 133 10.44 -5.84 3.37
C ALA A 133 11.02 -5.14 4.60
N ALA A 134 11.68 -3.99 4.43
CA ALA A 134 12.18 -3.20 5.55
C ALA A 134 11.07 -2.74 6.50
N ASN A 135 9.83 -2.60 6.03
CA ASN A 135 8.67 -2.23 6.84
C ASN A 135 7.93 -3.43 7.46
N HIS A 136 8.37 -4.67 7.19
CA HIS A 136 7.73 -5.87 7.68
C HIS A 136 8.69 -6.66 8.57
N ASP A 137 8.49 -6.57 9.88
CA ASP A 137 9.34 -7.26 10.85
C ASP A 137 9.17 -8.78 10.77
N LEU A 138 10.27 -9.50 10.99
CA LEU A 138 10.23 -10.95 11.18
C LEU A 138 9.83 -11.27 12.62
N TYR A 139 8.78 -12.06 12.79
CA TYR A 139 8.34 -12.53 14.09
C TYR A 139 9.02 -13.86 14.42
N ALA A 140 9.89 -13.86 15.43
CA ALA A 140 10.44 -15.07 16.00
C ALA A 140 9.53 -15.56 17.14
N VAL A 141 9.07 -16.81 17.05
CA VAL A 141 8.32 -17.48 18.12
C VAL A 141 9.13 -18.69 18.57
N VAL A 142 9.39 -18.79 19.87
CA VAL A 142 10.12 -19.91 20.46
C VAL A 142 9.12 -20.86 21.11
N ALA A 143 9.09 -22.11 20.65
CA ALA A 143 8.39 -23.17 21.37
C ALA A 143 9.27 -23.59 22.56
N ALA A 144 8.80 -23.30 23.78
CA ALA A 144 9.57 -23.60 25.00
C ALA A 144 9.72 -25.12 25.25
N GLU A 145 8.74 -25.92 24.81
CA GLU A 145 8.75 -27.37 24.94
C GLU A 145 8.57 -28.04 23.57
N PRO A 146 9.26 -29.16 23.28
CA PRO A 146 9.07 -29.90 22.05
C PRO A 146 7.64 -30.44 21.97
N LEU A 147 6.95 -30.16 20.86
CA LEU A 147 5.66 -30.78 20.56
C LEU A 147 5.92 -32.22 20.06
N SER A 148 5.52 -33.22 20.86
CA SER A 148 5.70 -34.64 20.53
C SER A 148 5.03 -35.07 19.22
N ASP A 149 3.97 -34.37 18.83
CA ASP A 149 3.11 -34.70 17.68
C ASP A 149 3.11 -33.59 16.60
N ALA A 150 4.23 -32.87 16.44
CA ALA A 150 4.35 -31.84 15.41
C ALA A 150 4.25 -32.44 13.99
N GLN A 151 3.26 -32.01 13.21
CA GLN A 151 3.01 -32.52 11.85
C GLN A 151 3.54 -31.62 10.72
N LEU A 152 4.00 -30.40 11.04
CA LEU A 152 4.54 -29.47 10.05
C LEU A 152 6.04 -29.69 9.84
N PRO A 153 6.54 -29.55 8.60
CA PRO A 153 7.98 -29.61 8.35
C PRO A 153 8.68 -28.38 8.96
N PRO A 154 9.99 -28.48 9.24
CA PRO A 154 10.77 -27.39 9.85
C PRO A 154 10.83 -26.13 8.98
N ILE A 155 10.63 -26.26 7.67
CA ILE A 155 10.56 -25.15 6.72
C ILE A 155 9.32 -25.36 5.86
N LYS A 156 8.44 -24.36 5.82
CA LYS A 156 7.24 -24.35 4.98
C LYS A 156 6.98 -22.95 4.43
N SER A 157 6.72 -22.86 3.13
CA SER A 157 6.08 -21.68 2.54
C SER A 157 4.56 -21.86 2.57
N PHE A 158 3.81 -20.85 2.98
CA PHE A 158 2.34 -20.91 2.97
C PHE A 158 1.72 -20.47 1.65
N ALA A 159 2.35 -19.51 0.97
CA ALA A 159 1.85 -18.93 -0.26
C ALA A 159 3.01 -18.50 -1.17
N SER A 160 2.77 -18.49 -2.48
CA SER A 160 3.69 -17.93 -3.46
C SER A 160 2.93 -17.37 -4.66
N VAL A 161 3.60 -16.48 -5.40
CA VAL A 161 3.13 -15.94 -6.67
C VAL A 161 4.28 -15.98 -7.67
N SER A 162 4.00 -16.38 -8.92
CA SER A 162 5.04 -16.62 -9.92
C SER A 162 5.56 -15.37 -10.63
N ALA A 163 4.83 -14.25 -10.57
CA ALA A 163 5.16 -13.02 -11.26
C ALA A 163 5.62 -11.92 -10.29
N ASP A 164 6.75 -11.27 -10.60
CA ASP A 164 7.38 -10.30 -9.71
C ASP A 164 6.56 -9.04 -9.46
N ASN A 165 5.78 -8.60 -10.46
CA ASN A 165 4.92 -7.42 -10.39
C ASN A 165 3.51 -7.70 -9.82
N ILE A 166 3.22 -8.96 -9.47
CA ILE A 166 2.02 -9.31 -8.70
C ILE A 166 2.40 -9.45 -7.23
N MET A 167 1.81 -8.62 -6.39
CA MET A 167 2.05 -8.62 -4.95
C MET A 167 0.85 -9.15 -4.21
N ILE A 168 1.05 -10.16 -3.36
CA ILE A 168 0.05 -10.56 -2.37
C ILE A 168 0.01 -9.47 -1.28
N THR A 169 -1.12 -8.80 -1.14
CA THR A 169 -1.31 -7.70 -0.18
C THR A 169 -2.18 -8.09 1.01
N ALA A 170 -2.94 -9.18 0.90
CA ALA A 170 -3.66 -9.75 2.03
C ALA A 170 -3.74 -11.27 1.93
N ILE A 171 -3.55 -11.94 3.06
CA ILE A 171 -4.00 -13.31 3.30
C ILE A 171 -4.74 -13.26 4.63
N LYS A 172 -6.04 -13.54 4.61
CA LYS A 172 -6.88 -13.53 5.82
C LYS A 172 -7.93 -14.64 5.78
N LYS A 173 -8.58 -14.88 6.91
CA LYS A 173 -9.79 -15.72 6.96
C LYS A 173 -10.96 -14.98 6.29
N GLY A 174 -11.85 -15.70 5.62
CA GLY A 174 -13.13 -15.18 5.14
C GLY A 174 -13.96 -14.59 6.29
N GLU A 175 -14.81 -13.61 5.99
CA GLU A 175 -15.65 -12.98 7.03
C GLU A 175 -16.75 -13.93 7.54
N ASP A 176 -17.38 -14.67 6.61
CA ASP A 176 -18.57 -15.48 6.91
C ASP A 176 -18.29 -16.99 7.05
N ASP A 177 -17.07 -17.44 6.75
CA ASP A 177 -16.74 -18.87 6.73
C ASP A 177 -15.25 -19.15 7.01
N ASP A 178 -14.85 -20.43 6.93
CA ASP A 178 -13.48 -20.89 7.14
C ASP A 178 -12.60 -20.80 5.87
N SER A 179 -13.02 -20.05 4.86
CA SER A 179 -12.19 -19.82 3.67
C SER A 179 -10.95 -18.97 3.96
N VAL A 180 -10.00 -19.01 3.03
CA VAL A 180 -8.84 -18.13 2.99
C VAL A 180 -9.00 -17.15 1.85
N ILE A 181 -9.00 -15.86 2.18
CA ILE A 181 -9.04 -14.75 1.23
C ILE A 181 -7.61 -14.35 0.90
N VAL A 182 -7.29 -14.34 -0.39
CA VAL A 182 -6.02 -13.85 -0.92
C VAL A 182 -6.30 -12.67 -1.82
N ARG A 183 -5.65 -11.54 -1.54
CA ARG A 183 -5.70 -10.35 -2.40
C ARG A 183 -4.35 -10.14 -3.07
N VAL A 184 -4.40 -9.90 -4.37
CA VAL A 184 -3.23 -9.53 -5.16
C VAL A 184 -3.41 -8.19 -5.84
N VAL A 185 -2.29 -7.51 -6.07
CA VAL A 185 -2.22 -6.23 -6.78
C VAL A 185 -1.14 -6.30 -7.84
N GLU A 186 -1.45 -5.86 -9.04
CA GLU A 186 -0.47 -5.59 -10.09
C GLU A 186 0.12 -4.18 -9.87
N ILE A 187 1.44 -4.07 -9.73
CA ILE A 187 2.09 -2.84 -9.25
C ILE A 187 2.90 -2.09 -10.32
N ASP A 188 3.16 -2.71 -11.47
CA ASP A 188 4.03 -2.17 -12.52
C ASP A 188 3.26 -1.47 -13.64
N GLY A 189 1.93 -1.57 -13.67
CA GLY A 189 1.07 -1.05 -14.74
C GLY A 189 1.02 -1.93 -15.98
N LYS A 190 1.15 -3.25 -15.82
CA LYS A 190 1.24 -4.23 -16.92
C LYS A 190 0.28 -5.40 -16.74
N ASP A 191 -0.50 -5.69 -17.77
CA ASP A 191 -1.29 -6.93 -17.83
C ASP A 191 -0.37 -8.14 -17.71
N THR A 192 -0.67 -9.04 -16.78
CA THR A 192 0.25 -10.10 -16.34
C THR A 192 -0.48 -11.40 -16.08
N ASN A 193 0.05 -12.49 -16.65
CA ASN A 193 -0.36 -13.84 -16.25
C ASN A 193 0.49 -14.29 -15.06
N ALA A 194 -0.16 -14.77 -14.01
CA ALA A 194 0.49 -15.22 -12.79
C ALA A 194 -0.14 -16.51 -12.25
N GLU A 195 0.66 -17.28 -11.53
CA GLU A 195 0.22 -18.43 -10.75
C GLU A 195 0.26 -18.05 -9.27
N ILE A 196 -0.86 -18.21 -8.58
CA ILE A 196 -0.98 -18.06 -7.13
C ILE A 196 -1.08 -19.46 -6.55
N GLN A 197 -0.16 -19.83 -5.66
CA GLN A 197 -0.15 -21.13 -5.01
C GLN A 197 -0.30 -20.98 -3.49
N LEU A 198 -1.19 -21.78 -2.90
CA LEU A 198 -1.34 -21.91 -1.46
C LEU A 198 -1.01 -23.34 -1.02
N ASN A 199 0.00 -23.54 -0.16
CA ASN A 199 0.50 -24.89 0.15
C ASN A 199 -0.31 -25.62 1.24
N PHE A 200 -1.63 -25.70 1.03
CA PHE A 200 -2.60 -26.47 1.81
C PHE A 200 -3.68 -27.07 0.87
N PRO A 201 -4.42 -28.11 1.28
CA PRO A 201 -5.46 -28.70 0.44
C PRO A 201 -6.54 -27.67 0.07
N VAL A 202 -6.87 -27.55 -1.21
CA VAL A 202 -7.91 -26.63 -1.72
C VAL A 202 -9.03 -27.45 -2.36
N GLN A 203 -10.26 -27.24 -1.91
CA GLN A 203 -11.46 -27.88 -2.47
C GLN A 203 -12.10 -27.03 -3.58
N ALA A 204 -12.06 -25.71 -3.45
CA ALA A 204 -12.62 -24.79 -4.43
C ALA A 204 -11.94 -23.43 -4.37
N VAL A 205 -11.96 -22.72 -5.50
CA VAL A 205 -11.48 -21.34 -5.60
C VAL A 205 -12.57 -20.51 -6.26
N LYS A 206 -12.82 -19.30 -5.72
CA LYS A 206 -13.74 -18.33 -6.29
C LYS A 206 -13.05 -16.98 -6.44
N HIS A 207 -13.33 -16.26 -7.51
CA HIS A 207 -13.01 -14.84 -7.64
C HIS A 207 -14.11 -14.02 -6.95
N THR A 208 -13.73 -12.94 -6.27
CA THR A 208 -14.65 -12.06 -5.54
C THR A 208 -14.30 -10.59 -5.76
N ASN A 209 -15.21 -9.70 -5.39
CA ASN A 209 -14.90 -8.29 -5.25
C ASN A 209 -14.13 -7.99 -3.92
N LEU A 210 -13.85 -6.71 -3.64
CA LEU A 210 -13.06 -6.28 -2.47
C LEU A 210 -13.72 -6.62 -1.11
N ILE A 211 -15.03 -6.77 -1.10
CA ILE A 211 -15.85 -7.08 0.10
C ILE A 211 -16.34 -8.54 0.09
N GLU A 212 -15.67 -9.41 -0.67
CA GLU A 212 -15.92 -10.88 -0.69
C GLU A 212 -17.26 -11.31 -1.31
N GLU A 213 -17.92 -10.41 -2.04
CA GLU A 213 -19.15 -10.71 -2.78
C GLU A 213 -18.88 -11.02 -4.27
N ASP A 214 -19.96 -11.21 -5.05
CA ASP A 214 -19.94 -11.50 -6.49
C ASP A 214 -19.11 -12.74 -6.86
N GLU A 215 -19.26 -13.79 -6.04
CA GLU A 215 -18.44 -14.98 -6.16
C GLU A 215 -18.60 -15.69 -7.51
N ARG A 216 -17.48 -15.87 -8.22
CA ARG A 216 -17.43 -16.63 -9.48
C ARG A 216 -16.46 -17.80 -9.36
N PRO A 217 -16.90 -19.05 -9.62
CA PRO A 217 -16.01 -20.21 -9.57
C PRO A 217 -14.81 -20.06 -10.52
N MET A 218 -13.63 -20.45 -10.04
CA MET A 218 -12.39 -20.46 -10.81
C MET A 218 -11.92 -21.90 -11.03
N GLN A 219 -11.34 -22.15 -12.21
CA GLN A 219 -10.59 -23.38 -12.45
C GLN A 219 -9.22 -23.26 -11.78
N PHE A 220 -8.77 -24.36 -11.17
CA PHE A 220 -7.50 -24.43 -10.47
C PHE A 220 -6.94 -25.86 -10.55
N GLU A 221 -5.64 -26.00 -10.32
CA GLU A 221 -4.93 -27.29 -10.36
C GLU A 221 -4.35 -27.59 -8.98
N VAL A 222 -4.93 -28.56 -8.26
CA VAL A 222 -4.53 -29.00 -6.91
C VAL A 222 -4.59 -27.87 -5.88
N ASP A 223 -3.60 -26.98 -5.88
CA ASP A 223 -3.38 -25.89 -4.95
C ASP A 223 -2.90 -24.60 -5.68
N LYS A 224 -2.96 -24.59 -7.01
CA LYS A 224 -2.52 -23.51 -7.90
C LYS A 224 -3.67 -22.90 -8.68
N LEU A 225 -3.73 -21.58 -8.65
CA LEU A 225 -4.65 -20.76 -9.41
C LEU A 225 -3.88 -19.97 -10.47
N SER A 226 -4.16 -20.23 -11.76
CA SER A 226 -3.63 -19.46 -12.88
C SER A 226 -4.59 -18.34 -13.25
N VAL A 227 -4.11 -17.09 -13.23
CA VAL A 227 -4.93 -15.88 -13.43
C VAL A 227 -4.26 -14.88 -14.36
N SER A 228 -5.07 -14.18 -15.14
CA SER A 228 -4.68 -12.97 -15.86
C SER A 228 -5.09 -11.77 -15.03
N VAL A 229 -4.11 -10.99 -14.57
CA VAL A 229 -4.31 -9.79 -13.75
C VAL A 229 -4.04 -8.57 -14.64
N GLY A 230 -5.01 -7.65 -14.73
CA GLY A 230 -4.85 -6.42 -15.52
C GLY A 230 -3.88 -5.41 -14.89
N HIS A 231 -3.41 -4.46 -15.69
CA HIS A 231 -2.59 -3.34 -15.22
C HIS A 231 -3.26 -2.60 -14.04
N HIS A 232 -2.53 -2.42 -12.95
CA HIS A 232 -3.00 -1.81 -11.71
C HIS A 232 -4.23 -2.47 -11.07
N ALA A 233 -4.61 -3.68 -11.52
CA ALA A 233 -5.78 -4.37 -11.02
C ALA A 233 -5.57 -4.85 -9.58
N ILE A 234 -6.68 -4.94 -8.86
CA ILE A 234 -6.77 -5.50 -7.52
C ILE A 234 -7.71 -6.69 -7.64
N GLU A 235 -7.18 -7.89 -7.47
CA GLU A 235 -7.96 -9.12 -7.58
C GLU A 235 -8.05 -9.79 -6.22
N THR A 236 -9.24 -10.27 -5.87
CA THR A 236 -9.50 -10.98 -4.62
C THR A 236 -10.01 -12.37 -4.93
N PHE A 237 -9.42 -13.38 -4.27
CA PHE A 237 -9.74 -14.78 -4.46
C PHE A 237 -10.04 -15.43 -3.12
N LYS A 238 -11.09 -16.24 -3.09
CA LYS A 238 -11.55 -17.02 -1.94
C LYS A 238 -11.22 -18.49 -2.18
N PHE A 239 -10.32 -19.03 -1.37
CA PHE A 239 -9.91 -20.43 -1.38
C PHE A 239 -10.63 -21.17 -0.26
N LEU A 240 -11.38 -22.22 -0.60
CA LEU A 240 -12.04 -23.09 0.36
C LEU A 240 -11.07 -24.23 0.72
N PRO A 241 -10.63 -24.34 1.99
CA PRO A 241 -9.75 -25.41 2.44
C PRO A 241 -10.38 -26.79 2.25
N GLY A 242 -9.51 -27.78 2.04
CA GLY A 242 -9.86 -29.16 1.80
C GLY A 242 -9.85 -30.08 3.00
#